data_AF-A0ABD0P2G0-F1
#
_entry.id   AF-A0ABD0P2G0-F1
#
_cell.length_a   1.000
_cell.length_b   1.000
_cell.length_c   1.000
_cell.angle_alpha   90.00
_cell.angle_beta   90.00
_cell.angle_gamma   90.00
#
_symmetry.space_group_name_H-M   'P 1'
#
loop_
_entity.id
_entity.type
_entity.pdbx_description
1 polymer ?
#
loop_
_entity_poly.entity_id
_entity_poly.type
_entity_poly.pdbx_seq_one_letter_code
_entity_poly.pdbx_strand_id
1 'polypeptide(L)'
;NILGGTVFREPIICKNIPRLVPGWTQPITIGRHAHGDQYKATDFVVSQPGKFKMVFSPADGSKTKEWEVFDFPGGGCGMGMYNTDE
;
A
#
# COMPACT_ATOMS: atom_id res chain seq x y z
N ASN A 1 5.64 7.90 6.24
CA ASN A 1 5.66 9.08 7.13
C ASN A 1 6.24 8.62 8.46
N ILE A 2 7.31 9.26 8.98
CA ILE A 2 7.87 8.91 10.30
C ILE A 2 6.85 9.17 11.40
N LEU A 3 5.97 10.15 11.20
CA LEU A 3 5.04 10.63 12.22
C LEU A 3 3.87 9.67 12.50
N GLY A 4 3.51 8.79 11.55
CA GLY A 4 2.28 7.98 11.64
C GLY A 4 1.00 8.84 11.64
N GLY A 5 0.01 8.53 10.80
CA GLY A 5 -1.27 9.25 10.88
C GLY A 5 -2.05 9.38 9.58
N THR A 6 -3.09 10.21 9.65
CA THR A 6 -4.01 10.47 8.54
C THR A 6 -3.74 11.84 7.94
N VAL A 7 -3.54 11.88 6.62
CA VAL A 7 -3.44 13.13 5.87
C VAL A 7 -4.83 13.54 5.41
N PHE A 8 -5.32 14.66 5.92
CA PHE A 8 -6.58 15.26 5.47
C PHE A 8 -6.33 16.24 4.33
N ARG A 9 -7.09 16.10 3.24
CA ARG A 9 -7.08 17.04 2.10
C ARG A 9 -8.49 17.53 1.84
N GLU A 10 -8.66 18.85 1.88
CA GLU A 10 -9.91 19.54 1.58
C GLU A 10 -9.65 20.61 0.50
N PRO A 11 -10.57 20.82 -0.46
CA PRO A 11 -10.41 21.88 -1.45
C PRO A 11 -10.59 23.28 -0.84
N ILE A 12 -9.78 24.25 -1.30
CA ILE A 12 -10.05 25.68 -1.09
C ILE A 12 -11.05 26.13 -2.16
N ILE A 13 -12.25 26.55 -1.75
CA ILE A 13 -13.35 26.87 -2.66
C ILE A 13 -13.36 28.36 -3.04
N CYS A 14 -13.23 28.63 -4.34
CA CYS A 14 -13.39 29.98 -4.91
C CYS A 14 -14.77 30.13 -5.55
N LYS A 15 -15.51 31.20 -5.22
CA LYS A 15 -16.88 31.43 -5.70
C LYS A 15 -16.99 31.55 -7.23
N ASN A 16 -15.92 32.00 -7.89
CA ASN A 16 -15.88 32.26 -9.33
C ASN A 16 -15.27 31.12 -10.16
N ILE A 17 -14.92 29.98 -9.55
CA ILE A 17 -14.31 28.85 -10.26
C ILE A 17 -15.34 27.70 -10.36
N PRO A 18 -15.72 27.27 -11.58
CA PRO A 18 -16.60 26.12 -11.74
C PRO A 18 -15.88 24.81 -11.36
N ARG A 19 -16.64 23.86 -10.82
CA ARG A 19 -16.14 22.54 -10.41
C ARG A 19 -16.26 21.52 -11.55
N LEU A 20 -15.37 20.54 -11.57
CA LEU A 20 -15.40 19.44 -12.55
C LEU A 20 -16.70 18.63 -12.47
N VAL A 21 -17.19 18.40 -11.25
CA VAL A 21 -18.49 17.75 -10.99
C VAL A 21 -19.45 18.82 -10.45
N PRO A 22 -20.41 19.31 -11.27
CA PRO A 22 -21.26 20.44 -10.86
C PRO A 22 -22.12 20.17 -9.63
N GLY A 23 -22.53 18.92 -9.43
CA GLY A 23 -23.38 18.50 -8.31
C GLY A 23 -22.68 18.48 -6.94
N TRP A 24 -21.35 18.62 -6.89
CA TRP A 24 -20.64 18.76 -5.62
C TRP A 24 -20.83 20.16 -5.08
N THR A 25 -21.87 20.38 -4.28
CA THR A 25 -22.21 21.68 -3.69
C THR A 25 -21.56 21.91 -2.34
N GLN A 26 -20.99 20.87 -1.72
CA GLN A 26 -20.26 20.92 -0.47
C GLN A 26 -18.83 20.38 -0.67
N PRO A 27 -17.84 20.79 0.16
CA PRO A 27 -16.50 20.22 0.13
C PRO A 27 -16.51 18.72 0.43
N ILE A 28 -15.56 18.00 -0.16
CA ILE A 28 -15.27 16.61 0.16
C ILE A 28 -13.84 16.56 0.70
N THR A 29 -13.70 15.99 1.89
CA THR A 29 -12.41 15.86 2.57
C THR A 29 -11.94 14.41 2.51
N ILE A 30 -10.73 14.20 2.00
CA ILE A 30 -10.12 12.87 1.90
C ILE A 30 -9.23 12.67 3.12
N GLY A 31 -9.55 11.67 3.94
CA GLY A 31 -8.65 11.12 4.95
C GLY A 31 -7.81 10.00 4.34
N ARG A 32 -6.54 10.27 4.05
CA ARG A 32 -5.61 9.28 3.52
C ARG A 32 -4.77 8.67 4.63
N HIS A 33 -4.83 7.36 4.78
CA HIS A 33 -3.89 6.60 5.63
C HIS A 33 -2.45 6.76 5.08
N ALA A 34 -1.54 7.33 5.87
CA ALA A 34 -0.19 7.69 5.43
C ALA A 34 0.91 6.76 5.97
N HIS A 35 0.57 5.47 6.13
CA HIS A 35 1.45 4.42 6.62
C HIS A 35 1.29 3.11 5.82
N GLY A 36 2.39 2.36 5.71
CA GLY A 36 2.41 1.03 5.11
C GLY A 36 2.16 0.99 3.60
N ASP A 37 1.59 -0.14 3.17
CA ASP A 37 1.19 -0.46 1.81
C ASP A 37 2.34 -0.22 0.80
N GLN A 38 2.04 0.27 -0.40
CA GLN A 38 3.04 0.47 -1.45
C GLN A 38 4.13 1.48 -1.05
N TYR A 39 3.86 2.38 -0.09
CA TYR A 39 4.80 3.40 0.35
C TYR A 39 5.92 2.86 1.26
N LYS A 40 5.78 1.61 1.74
CA LYS A 40 6.81 0.88 2.48
C LYS A 40 6.96 -0.56 1.97
N ALA A 41 6.64 -0.79 0.69
CA ALA A 41 6.82 -2.08 0.06
C ALA A 41 8.30 -2.38 -0.18
N THR A 42 8.60 -3.66 -0.37
CA THR A 42 9.87 -4.13 -0.94
C THR A 42 9.57 -4.88 -2.22
N ASP A 43 10.19 -4.45 -3.31
CA ASP A 43 9.99 -5.00 -4.65
C ASP A 43 11.31 -5.44 -5.28
N PHE A 44 11.21 -6.34 -6.27
CA PHE A 44 12.36 -6.86 -7.00
C PHE A 44 11.96 -7.35 -8.40
N VAL A 45 12.97 -7.39 -9.28
CA VAL A 45 12.85 -8.00 -10.61
C VAL A 45 13.30 -9.45 -10.53
N VAL A 46 12.54 -10.34 -11.17
CA VAL A 46 12.88 -11.74 -11.37
C VAL A 46 13.54 -11.87 -12.73
N SER A 47 14.82 -12.28 -12.77
CA SER A 47 15.59 -12.43 -14.01
C SER A 47 15.64 -13.88 -14.52
N GLN A 48 15.24 -14.86 -13.71
CA GLN A 48 15.30 -16.29 -14.02
C GLN A 48 14.17 -17.06 -13.33
N PRO A 49 13.85 -18.30 -13.76
CA PRO A 49 12.80 -19.11 -13.14
C PRO A 49 13.04 -19.36 -11.64
N GLY A 50 11.97 -19.43 -10.85
CA GLY A 50 12.06 -19.72 -9.43
C GLY A 50 10.79 -19.45 -8.62
N LYS A 51 10.75 -19.98 -7.39
CA LYS A 51 9.60 -19.83 -6.47
C LYS A 51 9.72 -18.57 -5.63
N PHE A 52 8.70 -17.73 -5.68
CA PHE A 52 8.50 -16.64 -4.73
C PHE A 52 7.62 -17.11 -3.58
N LYS A 53 8.13 -17.00 -2.36
CA LYS A 53 7.43 -17.34 -1.13
C LYS A 53 7.45 -16.18 -0.14
N MET A 54 6.41 -16.11 0.69
CA MET A 54 6.37 -15.28 1.90
C MET A 54 6.54 -16.15 3.13
N VAL A 55 7.31 -15.67 4.10
CA VAL A 55 7.60 -16.38 5.35
C VAL A 55 7.30 -15.45 6.52
N PHE A 56 6.47 -15.91 7.46
CA PHE A 56 6.24 -15.23 8.73
C PHE A 56 6.79 -16.07 9.87
N SER A 57 7.79 -15.53 10.57
CA SER A 57 8.44 -16.15 11.73
C SER A 57 7.96 -15.46 13.01
N PRO A 58 7.06 -16.09 13.79
CA PRO A 58 6.58 -15.53 15.04
C PRO A 58 7.71 -15.27 16.04
N ALA A 59 7.65 -14.14 16.75
CA ALA A 59 8.66 -13.77 17.74
C ALA A 59 8.63 -14.63 19.01
N ASP A 60 7.51 -15.29 19.30
CA ASP A 60 7.34 -16.22 20.43
C ASP A 60 7.96 -17.61 20.17
N GLY A 61 8.58 -17.82 19.01
CA GLY A 61 9.18 -19.09 18.62
C GLY A 61 8.16 -20.16 18.20
N SER A 62 6.87 -19.81 18.08
CA SER A 62 5.86 -20.70 17.52
C SER A 62 6.12 -20.97 16.03
N LYS A 63 5.38 -21.94 15.48
CA LYS A 63 5.64 -22.48 14.14
C LYS A 63 5.60 -21.40 13.05
N THR A 64 6.68 -21.28 12.29
CA THR A 64 6.77 -20.47 11.07
C THR A 64 5.67 -20.83 10.09
N LYS A 65 5.09 -19.81 9.45
CA LYS A 65 4.12 -19.97 8.36
C LYS A 65 4.78 -19.57 7.04
N GLU A 66 4.58 -20.39 6.02
CA GLU A 66 5.05 -20.13 4.67
C GLU A 66 3.88 -20.14 3.68
N TRP A 67 3.93 -19.25 2.70
CA TRP A 67 3.00 -19.21 1.58
C TRP A 67 3.77 -19.09 0.28
N GLU A 68 3.55 -20.01 -0.65
CA GLU A 68 4.01 -19.84 -2.02
C GLU A 68 3.09 -18.83 -2.71
N VAL A 69 3.69 -17.76 -3.26
CA VAL A 69 2.97 -16.72 -3.99
C VAL A 69 2.85 -17.13 -5.45
N PHE A 70 4.00 -17.49 -6.05
CA PHE A 70 4.06 -17.88 -7.45
C PHE A 70 5.35 -18.65 -7.76
N ASP A 71 5.28 -19.56 -8.73
CA ASP A 71 6.42 -20.25 -9.31
C ASP A 71 6.69 -19.66 -10.71
N PHE A 72 7.70 -18.81 -10.81
CA PHE A 72 8.03 -18.12 -12.06
C PHE A 72 8.67 -19.08 -13.06
N PRO A 73 8.10 -19.27 -14.27
CA PRO A 73 8.73 -20.07 -15.32
C PRO A 73 9.81 -19.28 -16.09
N GLY A 74 9.97 -17.99 -15.81
CA GLY A 74 10.85 -17.05 -16.52
C GLY A 74 10.86 -15.69 -15.84
N GLY A 75 11.25 -14.63 -16.56
CA GLY A 75 11.36 -13.28 -16.00
C GLY A 75 10.02 -12.70 -15.50
N GLY A 76 10.09 -11.75 -14.56
CA GLY A 76 8.93 -11.11 -13.96
C GLY A 76 9.30 -10.10 -12.87
N CYS A 77 8.37 -9.82 -11.95
CA CYS A 77 8.62 -9.02 -10.76
C CYS A 77 7.80 -9.53 -9.57
N GLY A 78 8.27 -9.23 -8.36
CA GLY A 78 7.60 -9.56 -7.11
C GLY A 78 7.61 -8.37 -6.16
N MET A 79 6.64 -8.32 -5.25
CA MET A 79 6.53 -7.27 -4.25
C MET A 79 5.86 -7.82 -2.98
N GLY A 80 6.36 -7.40 -1.83
CA GLY A 80 5.72 -7.58 -0.52
C GLY A 80 5.45 -6.23 0.13
N MET A 81 4.32 -6.12 0.83
CA MET A 81 3.94 -4.92 1.56
C MET A 81 3.28 -5.29 2.89
N TYR A 82 3.21 -4.33 3.82
CA TYR A 82 2.65 -4.55 5.15
C TYR A 82 1.89 -3.31 5.65
N ASN A 83 1.07 -3.53 6.66
CA ASN A 83 0.56 -2.49 7.54
C ASN A 83 0.46 -3.04 8.97
N THR A 84 0.03 -2.21 9.92
CA THR A 84 -0.05 -2.55 11.36
C THR A 84 -1.43 -2.23 11.92
N ASP A 85 -1.81 -2.93 12.99
CA ASP A 85 -3.08 -2.71 13.68
C ASP A 85 -3.11 -1.42 14.53
N GLU A 86 -1.94 -0.97 15.00
CA GLU A 86 -1.73 0.36 15.64
C GLU A 86 -1.89 1.49 14.62
#